data_AF-S3A3L2-F1
#
_entry.id   AF-S3A3L2-F1
#
_cell.length_a   1.000
_cell.length_b   1.000
_cell.length_c   1.000
_cell.angle_alpha   90.00
_cell.angle_beta   90.00
_cell.angle_gamma   90.00
#
_symmetry.space_group_name_H-M   'P 1'
#
loop_
_entity.id
_entity.type
_entity.pdbx_description
1 polymer ?
#
loop_
_entity_poly.entity_id
_entity_poly.type
_entity_poly.pdbx_seq_one_letter_code
_entity_poly.pdbx_strand_id
1 'polypeptide(L)'
;MGKLLYGSKIEIALDDRTAFHLDVLRNKLGDRPFTVHATMGGEHDYDLVSMNVAPGIPLVLTYANSPLLDLDLPFVHRRIVEVHEGRVVTIPFDFEGK
;
A
#
# COMPACT_ATOMS: atom_id res chain seq x y z
N MET A 1 11.10 -6.36 -6.81
CA MET A 1 10.00 -6.86 -5.98
C MET A 1 10.01 -6.09 -4.69
N GLY A 2 8.89 -5.45 -4.37
CA GLY A 2 8.74 -4.62 -3.20
C GLY A 2 8.31 -5.44 -1.99
N LYS A 3 8.39 -4.82 -0.82
CA LYS A 3 7.89 -5.40 0.43
C LYS A 3 7.24 -4.34 1.28
N LEU A 4 6.17 -4.76 1.96
CA LEU A 4 5.52 -4.01 3.02
C LEU A 4 5.72 -4.74 4.34
N LEU A 5 6.31 -4.04 5.30
CA LEU A 5 6.43 -4.47 6.69
C LEU A 5 5.45 -3.67 7.54
N TYR A 6 4.60 -4.36 8.27
CA TYR A 6 3.62 -3.76 9.17
C TYR A 6 3.85 -4.24 10.60
N GLY A 7 4.20 -3.32 11.49
CA GLY A 7 4.63 -3.68 12.85
C GLY A 7 5.98 -4.42 12.82
N SER A 8 6.15 -5.37 13.74
CA SER A 8 7.35 -6.23 13.84
C SER A 8 7.12 -7.66 13.36
N LYS A 9 5.94 -7.98 12.81
CA LYS A 9 5.49 -9.38 12.62
C LYS A 9 4.91 -9.70 11.25
N ILE A 10 4.47 -8.70 10.47
CA ILE A 10 3.80 -8.94 9.20
C ILE A 10 4.69 -8.43 8.07
N GLU A 11 5.09 -9.34 7.19
CA GLU A 11 5.80 -9.06 5.95
C GLU A 11 4.95 -9.53 4.78
N ILE A 12 4.68 -8.63 3.83
CA ILE A 12 3.90 -8.90 2.64
C ILE A 12 4.74 -8.54 1.42
N ALA A 13 4.88 -9.50 0.50
CA ALA A 13 5.50 -9.27 -0.78
C ALA A 13 4.55 -8.47 -1.68
N LEU A 14 5.07 -7.41 -2.28
CA LEU A 14 4.35 -6.54 -3.19
C LEU A 14 5.13 -6.40 -4.50
N ASP A 15 4.47 -6.03 -5.58
CA ASP A 15 5.18 -5.51 -6.73
C ASP A 15 5.81 -4.14 -6.40
N ASP A 16 6.88 -3.76 -7.12
CA ASP A 16 7.60 -2.50 -6.85
C ASP A 16 6.71 -1.27 -7.09
N ARG A 17 5.78 -1.34 -8.07
CA ARG A 17 4.92 -0.23 -8.44
C ARG A 17 3.93 0.06 -7.33
N THR A 18 3.26 -0.95 -6.77
CA THR A 18 2.30 -0.71 -5.69
C THR A 18 2.97 -0.26 -4.40
N ALA A 19 4.16 -0.79 -4.07
CA ALA A 19 4.95 -0.30 -2.93
C ALA A 19 5.30 1.19 -3.08
N PHE A 20 5.65 1.63 -4.30
CA PHE A 20 5.93 3.04 -4.61
C PHE A 20 4.69 3.94 -4.51
N HIS A 21 3.53 3.51 -5.01
CA HIS A 21 2.29 4.30 -4.88
C HIS A 21 1.87 4.48 -3.43
N LEU A 22 2.04 3.42 -2.61
CA LEU A 22 1.73 3.47 -1.20
C LEU A 22 2.66 4.42 -0.43
N ASP A 23 3.94 4.46 -0.82
CA ASP A 23 4.91 5.40 -0.25
C ASP A 23 4.54 6.85 -0.57
N VAL A 24 4.23 7.14 -1.84
CA VAL A 24 3.76 8.47 -2.26
C VAL A 24 2.45 8.85 -1.55
N LEU A 25 1.49 7.94 -1.46
CA LEU A 25 0.21 8.19 -0.79
C LEU A 25 0.42 8.50 0.70
N ARG A 26 1.23 7.69 1.41
CA ARG A 26 1.57 7.92 2.81
C ARG A 26 2.20 9.30 3.00
N ASN A 27 3.18 9.65 2.17
CA ASN A 27 3.83 10.96 2.22
C ASN A 27 2.86 12.12 2.00
N LYS A 28 1.84 11.94 1.14
CA LYS A 28 0.79 12.95 0.89
C LYS A 28 -0.26 13.03 2.00
N LEU A 29 -0.60 11.92 2.65
CA LEU A 29 -1.58 11.86 3.73
C LEU A 29 -1.02 12.31 5.09
N GLY A 30 0.31 12.27 5.26
CA GLY A 30 0.96 12.64 6.52
C GLY A 30 0.53 11.73 7.67
N ASP A 31 0.05 12.33 8.77
CA ASP A 31 -0.40 11.62 9.97
C ASP A 31 -1.86 11.12 9.88
N ARG A 32 -2.51 11.22 8.72
CA ARG A 32 -3.90 10.74 8.57
C ARG A 32 -3.96 9.22 8.47
N PRO A 33 -4.82 8.54 9.25
CA PRO A 33 -4.93 7.10 9.17
C PRO A 33 -5.67 6.66 7.90
N PHE A 34 -5.29 5.51 7.36
CA PHE A 34 -5.96 4.86 6.23
C PHE A 34 -5.76 3.34 6.29
N THR A 35 -6.59 2.59 5.58
CA THR A 35 -6.51 1.12 5.55
C THR A 35 -5.84 0.66 4.25
N VAL A 36 -5.09 -0.42 4.33
CA VAL A 36 -4.38 -1.04 3.23
C VAL A 36 -4.84 -2.49 3.15
N HIS A 37 -5.33 -2.94 2.00
CA HIS A 37 -5.77 -4.32 1.80
C HIS A 37 -4.81 -5.02 0.86
N ALA A 38 -3.88 -5.79 1.41
CA ALA A 38 -2.90 -6.53 0.64
C ALA A 38 -3.32 -7.99 0.47
N THR A 39 -3.13 -8.52 -0.73
CA THR A 39 -3.27 -9.95 -1.01
C THR A 39 -2.04 -10.69 -0.49
N MET A 40 -2.26 -11.78 0.23
CA MET A 40 -1.18 -12.71 0.60
C MET A 40 -0.97 -13.64 -0.60
N GLY A 41 0.10 -13.41 -1.37
CA GLY A 41 0.38 -14.15 -2.61
C GLY A 41 0.13 -15.67 -2.50
N GLY A 42 -0.74 -16.16 -3.37
CA GLY A 42 -1.17 -17.55 -3.50
C GLY A 42 -2.42 -17.59 -4.39
N GLU A 43 -2.61 -18.64 -5.17
CA GLU A 43 -3.65 -18.83 -6.21
C GLU A 43 -5.13 -18.77 -5.72
N HIS A 44 -5.38 -18.20 -4.55
CA HIS A 44 -6.70 -18.04 -3.96
C HIS A 44 -6.99 -16.54 -3.78
N ASP A 45 -7.88 -16.03 -4.63
CA ASP A 45 -8.37 -14.63 -4.70
C ASP A 45 -9.02 -14.08 -3.40
N TYR A 46 -8.81 -14.69 -2.23
CA TYR A 46 -9.60 -14.42 -1.03
C TYR A 46 -8.79 -14.15 0.26
N ASP A 47 -7.47 -14.36 0.28
CA ASP A 47 -6.66 -14.04 1.46
C ASP A 47 -6.20 -12.57 1.44
N LEU A 48 -7.13 -11.69 1.79
CA LEU A 48 -6.89 -10.25 1.97
C LEU A 48 -6.49 -9.95 3.42
N VAL A 49 -5.29 -9.42 3.61
CA VAL A 49 -4.84 -8.85 4.88
C VAL A 49 -5.13 -7.36 4.88
N SER A 50 -5.97 -6.94 5.82
CA SER A 50 -6.29 -5.53 6.05
C SER A 50 -5.42 -4.96 7.17
N MET A 51 -4.68 -3.90 6.88
CA MET A 51 -3.79 -3.23 7.82
C MET A 51 -4.18 -1.77 7.96
N ASN A 52 -4.27 -1.28 9.20
CA ASN A 52 -4.56 0.13 9.46
C ASN A 52 -3.25 0.91 9.58
N VAL A 53 -2.94 1.71 8.58
CA VAL A 53 -1.83 2.66 8.65
C VAL A 53 -2.31 3.83 9.50
N ALA A 54 -1.73 3.99 10.69
CA ALA A 54 -2.04 5.08 11.61
C ALA A 54 -0.75 5.60 12.27
N PRO A 55 -0.74 6.85 12.76
CA PRO A 55 0.39 7.37 13.53
C PRO A 55 0.80 6.42 14.66
N GLY A 56 2.10 6.18 14.79
CA GLY A 56 2.67 5.29 15.81
C GLY A 56 2.72 3.81 15.42
N ILE A 57 2.14 3.40 14.28
CA ILE A 57 2.32 2.04 13.74
C ILE A 57 3.45 2.07 12.70
N PRO A 58 4.56 1.33 12.90
CA PRO A 58 5.65 1.34 11.94
C PRO A 58 5.21 0.64 10.66
N LEU A 59 5.22 1.41 9.58
CA LEU A 59 5.04 0.96 8.20
C LEU A 59 6.37 1.17 7.47
N VAL A 60 6.98 0.09 6.99
CA VAL A 60 8.21 0.17 6.19
C VAL A 60 7.92 -0.38 4.80
N LEU A 61 8.24 0.44 3.79
CA LEU A 61 8.09 0.09 2.38
C LEU A 61 9.47 -0.02 1.76
N THR A 62 9.70 -1.09 1.00
CA THR A 62 10.93 -1.28 0.24
C THR A 62 10.57 -1.64 -1.19
N TYR A 63 11.33 -1.12 -2.15
CA TYR A 63 11.17 -1.41 -3.57
C TYR A 63 12.54 -1.28 -4.26
N ALA A 64 12.82 -2.16 -5.22
CA ALA A 64 14.17 -2.31 -5.78
C ALA A 64 14.44 -1.44 -7.01
N ASN A 65 13.41 -1.16 -7.82
CA ASN A 65 13.55 -0.58 -9.17
C ASN A 65 13.00 0.85 -9.30
N SER A 66 13.47 1.79 -8.48
CA SER A 66 12.89 3.14 -8.39
C SER A 66 12.90 4.05 -9.65
N PRO A 67 13.84 3.99 -10.62
CA PRO A 67 13.88 5.02 -11.67
C PRO A 67 12.92 4.82 -12.85
N LEU A 68 12.19 3.69 -12.92
CA LEU A 68 11.27 3.36 -14.02
C LEU A 68 9.82 3.16 -13.56
N LEU A 69 9.50 3.48 -12.30
CA LEU A 69 8.14 3.28 -11.79
C LEU A 69 7.26 4.46 -12.18
N ASP A 70 6.25 4.18 -13.01
CA ASP A 70 5.22 5.16 -13.37
C ASP A 70 4.27 5.41 -12.20
N LEU A 71 4.03 6.68 -11.91
CA LEU A 71 3.08 7.13 -10.90
C LEU A 71 1.71 7.42 -11.50
N ASP A 72 0.69 6.67 -11.07
CA ASP A 72 -0.71 6.95 -11.36
C ASP A 72 -1.23 8.06 -10.42
N LEU A 73 -1.01 9.31 -10.82
CA LEU A 73 -1.48 10.49 -10.09
C LEU A 73 -3.01 10.52 -9.91
N PRO A 74 -3.85 10.21 -10.92
CA PRO A 74 -5.30 10.10 -10.74
C PRO A 74 -5.70 9.12 -9.64
N PHE A 75 -5.08 7.94 -9.60
CA PHE A 75 -5.31 6.95 -8.55
C PHE A 75 -4.96 7.51 -7.17
N VAL A 76 -3.75 8.06 -7.02
CA VAL A 76 -3.29 8.64 -5.74
C VAL A 76 -4.19 9.77 -5.28
N HIS A 77 -4.54 10.72 -6.16
CA HIS A 77 -5.41 11.83 -5.82
C HIS A 77 -6.80 11.37 -5.39
N ARG A 78 -7.39 10.38 -6.08
CA ARG A 78 -8.69 9.83 -5.69
C ARG A 78 -8.66 9.26 -4.27
N ARG A 79 -7.61 8.50 -3.94
CA ARG A 79 -7.44 7.93 -2.59
C ARG A 79 -7.24 9.00 -1.52
N ILE A 80 -6.49 10.06 -1.83
CA ILE A 80 -6.35 11.20 -0.91
C ILE A 80 -7.71 11.83 -0.61
N VAL A 81 -8.54 12.10 -1.62
CA VAL A 81 -9.87 12.68 -1.44
C VAL A 81 -10.76 11.78 -0.57
N GLU A 82 -10.77 10.48 -0.84
CA GLU A 82 -11.55 9.51 -0.05
C GLU A 82 -11.16 9.51 1.45
N VAL A 83 -9.86 9.55 1.78
CA VAL A 83 -9.40 9.69 3.18
C VAL A 83 -9.86 11.02 3.79
N HIS A 84 -9.81 12.12 3.03
CA HIS A 84 -10.25 13.44 3.51
C HIS A 84 -11.75 13.49 3.81
N GLU A 85 -12.55 12.71 3.08
CA GLU A 85 -13.99 12.53 3.33
C GLU A 85 -14.30 11.59 4.50
N GLY A 86 -13.27 11.09 5.21
CA GLY A 86 -13.43 10.15 6.32
C GLY A 86 -13.82 8.73 5.86
N ARG A 87 -13.63 8.40 4.59
CA ARG A 87 -13.91 7.07 4.06
C ARG A 87 -12.74 6.13 4.33
N VAL A 88 -13.06 4.86 4.53
CA VAL A 88 -12.06 3.79 4.50
C VAL A 88 -11.59 3.66 3.06
N VAL A 89 -10.29 3.89 2.84
CA VAL A 89 -9.66 3.72 1.55
C VAL A 89 -9.14 2.31 1.43
N THR A 90 -9.39 1.69 0.27
CA THR A 90 -8.84 0.39 -0.10
C THR A 90 -7.90 0.56 -1.28
N ILE A 91 -6.62 0.25 -1.06
CA ILE A 91 -5.61 0.17 -2.11
C ILE A 91 -5.47 -1.32 -2.42
N PRO A 92 -6.05 -1.81 -3.52
CA PRO A 92 -5.80 -3.18 -3.96
C PRO A 92 -4.34 -3.28 -4.42
N PHE A 93 -3.71 -4.42 -4.16
CA PHE A 93 -2.40 -4.76 -4.70
C PHE A 93 -2.60 -5.80 -5.79
N ASP A 94 -2.05 -5.53 -6.97
CA ASP A 94 -1.85 -6.57 -7.97
C ASP A 94 -0.62 -7.36 -7.57
N PHE A 95 -0.83 -8.51 -6.95
CA PHE A 95 0.22 -9.50 -6.90
C PHE A 95 0.34 -10.08 -8.31
N GLU A 96 1.30 -9.61 -9.11
CA GLU A 96 1.79 -10.38 -10.25
C GLU A 96 2.53 -11.60 -9.70
N GLY A 97 1.75 -12.58 -9.23
CA GLY A 97 2.23 -13.92 -8.96
C GLY A 97 2.66 -14.53 -10.27
N LYS A 98 3.96 -14.55 -10.51
CA LYS A 98 4.55 -15.58 -11.34
C LYS A 98 4.87 -16.80 -10.48
#